data_AF-D0NE41-F1
#
_entry.id   AF-D0NE41-F1
#
_cell.length_a   1.000
_cell.length_b   1.000
_cell.length_c   1.000
_cell.angle_alpha   90.00
_cell.angle_beta   90.00
_cell.angle_gamma   90.00
#
_symmetry.space_group_name_H-M   'P 1'
#
loop_
_entity.id
_entity.type
_entity.pdbx_description
1 polymer ?
#
loop_
_entity_poly.entity_id
_entity_poly.type
_entity_poly.pdbx_seq_one_letter_code
_entity_poly.pdbx_strand_id
1 'polypeptide(L)'
;MLFADFCFHVIGDFLSPMPPITELNTLICMGGGRLIAFLDEIQDEMHKRENRSRKLIIVSDKLNPTALRQQTRQLKAKPQLKGLSSAVIVNYLWVINSISEAKLRELP
;
A
#
# COMPACT_ATOMS: atom_id res chain seq x y z
N MET A 1 3.78 14.91 7.24
CA MET A 1 4.74 13.89 6.77
C MET A 1 4.20 13.29 5.48
N LEU A 2 5.06 12.80 4.59
CA LEU A 2 4.72 12.43 3.20
C LEU A 2 3.53 11.45 3.08
N PHE A 3 3.41 10.52 4.03
CA PHE A 3 2.44 9.45 4.02
C PHE A 3 1.45 9.48 5.19
N ALA A 4 1.31 10.62 5.88
CA ALA A 4 0.51 10.74 7.10
C ALA A 4 -0.98 10.37 6.94
N ASP A 5 -1.53 10.56 5.74
CA ASP A 5 -2.95 10.32 5.44
C ASP A 5 -3.22 8.89 4.95
N PHE A 6 -2.26 7.98 5.08
CA PHE A 6 -2.34 6.65 4.50
C PHE A 6 -2.09 5.53 5.52
N CYS A 7 -2.82 4.43 5.31
CA CYS A 7 -2.52 3.10 5.82
C CYS A 7 -1.97 2.26 4.66
N PHE A 8 -1.01 1.39 4.93
CA PHE A 8 -0.31 0.60 3.94
C PHE A 8 -0.41 -0.87 4.24
N HIS A 9 -0.64 -1.67 3.21
CA HIS A 9 -0.42 -3.11 3.23
C HIS A 9 0.53 -3.47 2.08
N VAL A 10 1.59 -4.21 2.35
CA VAL A 10 2.57 -4.63 1.34
C VAL A 10 2.31 -6.10 0.99
N ILE A 11 2.21 -6.42 -0.30
CA ILE A 11 1.92 -7.77 -0.80
C ILE A 11 2.85 -8.16 -1.95
N GLY A 12 3.24 -9.44 -1.97
CA GLY A 12 4.04 -10.05 -3.03
C GLY A 12 5.44 -10.41 -2.56
N ASP A 13 6.24 -10.90 -3.51
CA ASP A 13 7.56 -11.45 -3.23
C ASP A 13 8.64 -10.43 -3.61
N PHE A 14 9.11 -9.66 -2.62
CA PHE A 14 10.15 -8.66 -2.79
C PHE A 14 11.53 -9.30 -2.73
N LEU A 15 11.89 -9.98 -3.81
CA LEU A 15 13.20 -10.61 -4.00
C LEU A 15 14.17 -9.64 -4.71
N SER A 16 15.47 -9.81 -4.44
CA SER A 16 16.52 -9.05 -5.12
C SER A 16 16.34 -9.11 -6.65
N PRO A 17 16.42 -7.99 -7.38
CA PRO A 17 16.99 -6.69 -6.97
C PRO A 17 16.01 -5.69 -6.33
N MET A 18 14.79 -6.09 -5.95
CA MET A 18 13.84 -5.20 -5.27
C MET A 18 14.26 -4.93 -3.82
N PRO A 19 13.90 -3.77 -3.23
CA PRO A 19 14.16 -3.54 -1.82
C PRO A 19 13.38 -4.56 -0.97
N PRO A 20 14.01 -5.13 0.08
CA PRO A 20 13.32 -5.99 1.04
C PRO A 20 12.08 -5.30 1.62
N ILE A 21 11.05 -6.09 1.94
CA ILE A 21 9.81 -5.58 2.57
C ILE A 21 10.12 -4.80 3.85
N THR A 22 11.12 -5.24 4.62
CA THR A 22 11.55 -4.57 5.86
C THR A 22 12.05 -3.16 5.63
N GLU A 23 12.80 -2.92 4.56
CA GLU A 23 13.27 -1.58 4.18
C GLU A 23 12.12 -0.71 3.70
N LEU A 24 11.25 -1.27 2.85
CA LEU A 24 10.06 -0.55 2.37
C LEU A 24 9.13 -0.16 3.53
N ASN A 25 8.92 -1.06 4.48
CA ASN A 25 8.15 -0.81 5.70
C ASN A 25 8.77 0.32 6.53
N THR A 26 10.09 0.29 6.71
CA THR A 26 10.82 1.33 7.43
C THR A 26 10.62 2.69 6.79
N LEU A 27 10.76 2.77 5.47
CA LEU A 27 10.57 3.99 4.69
C LEU A 27 9.12 4.52 4.79
N ILE A 28 8.12 3.64 4.71
CA ILE A 28 6.71 4.00 4.86
C ILE A 28 6.46 4.61 6.26
N CYS A 29 6.97 3.96 7.31
CA CYS A 29 6.84 4.43 8.69
C CYS A 29 7.54 5.77 8.90
N MET A 30 8.76 5.95 8.37
CA MET A 30 9.47 7.24 8.40
C MET A 30 8.69 8.35 7.71
N GLY A 31 7.95 8.03 6.64
CA GLY A 31 7.03 8.95 5.97
C GLY A 31 5.74 9.23 6.75
N GLY A 32 5.50 8.61 7.91
CA GLY A 32 4.29 8.76 8.73
C GLY A 32 3.13 7.84 8.33
N GLY A 33 3.38 6.89 7.41
CA GLY A 33 2.41 5.88 7.01
C GLY A 33 2.22 4.84 8.11
N ARG A 34 0.99 4.31 8.25
CA ARG A 34 0.69 3.22 9.17
C ARG A 34 0.70 1.89 8.42
N LEU A 35 1.45 0.90 8.89
CA LEU A 35 1.45 -0.43 8.30
C LEU A 35 0.34 -1.30 8.88
N ILE A 36 -0.28 -2.11 8.01
CA ILE A 36 -1.20 -3.18 8.33
C ILE A 36 -0.54 -4.47 7.86
N ALA A 37 -0.18 -5.34 8.81
CA ALA A 37 0.65 -6.51 8.55
C ALA A 37 -0.08 -7.54 7.69
N PHE A 38 -1.33 -7.84 8.05
CA PHE A 38 -2.08 -8.92 7.41
C PHE A 38 -3.30 -8.39 6.65
N LEU A 39 -3.63 -9.06 5.54
CA LEU A 39 -4.77 -8.69 4.71
C LEU A 39 -6.09 -8.81 5.48
N ASP A 40 -6.20 -9.79 6.38
CA ASP A 40 -7.41 -10.04 7.16
C ASP A 40 -7.66 -8.97 8.23
N GLU A 41 -6.61 -8.26 8.67
CA GLU A 41 -6.72 -7.16 9.65
C GLU A 41 -7.16 -5.84 9.01
N ILE A 42 -7.14 -5.75 7.67
CA ILE A 42 -7.36 -4.49 6.97
C ILE A 42 -8.71 -3.87 7.33
N GLN A 43 -9.78 -4.66 7.40
CA GLN A 43 -11.08 -4.11 7.77
C GLN A 43 -11.04 -3.54 9.18
N ASP A 44 -10.60 -4.32 10.15
CA ASP A 44 -10.59 -3.92 11.55
C ASP A 44 -9.70 -2.69 11.78
N GLU A 45 -8.50 -2.67 11.20
CA GLU A 45 -7.59 -1.53 11.29
C GLU A 45 -8.17 -0.27 10.66
N MET A 46 -8.83 -0.37 9.50
CA MET A 46 -9.43 0.81 8.83
C MET A 46 -10.66 1.35 9.56
N HIS A 47 -11.35 0.54 10.36
CA HIS A 47 -12.46 0.99 11.21
C HIS A 47 -12.00 1.66 12.52
N LYS A 48 -10.74 1.53 12.91
CA LYS A 48 -10.20 2.21 14.09
C LYS A 48 -10.30 3.73 13.94
N ARG A 49 -10.62 4.41 15.04
CA ARG A 49 -10.87 5.86 15.06
C ARG A 49 -9.69 6.66 14.50
N GLU A 50 -8.48 6.25 14.82
CA GLU A 50 -7.22 6.84 14.33
C GLU A 50 -6.98 6.73 12.81
N ASN A 51 -7.64 5.79 12.13
CA ASN A 51 -7.43 5.48 10.71
C ASN A 51 -8.64 5.87 9.85
N ARG A 52 -9.73 6.33 10.46
CA ARG A 52 -11.00 6.59 9.78
C ARG A 52 -10.90 7.65 8.67
N SER A 53 -9.96 8.60 8.77
CA SER A 53 -9.68 9.59 7.73
C SER A 53 -8.59 9.18 6.75
N ARG A 54 -7.89 8.07 7.00
CA ARG A 54 -6.78 7.60 6.18
C ARG A 54 -7.28 6.81 4.99
N LYS A 55 -6.52 6.83 3.90
CA LYS A 55 -6.76 5.99 2.72
C LYS A 55 -5.90 4.73 2.79
N LEU A 56 -6.44 3.60 2.36
CA LEU A 56 -5.68 2.36 2.24
C LEU A 56 -4.91 2.32 0.91
N ILE A 57 -3.59 2.14 1.00
CA ILE A 57 -2.69 1.86 -0.11
C ILE A 57 -2.21 0.42 0.01
N ILE A 58 -2.41 -0.38 -1.04
CA ILE A 58 -1.83 -1.71 -1.15
C ILE A 58 -0.65 -1.63 -2.10
N VAL A 59 0.54 -1.91 -1.60
CA VAL A 59 1.79 -1.85 -2.36
C VAL A 59 2.15 -3.24 -2.85
N SER A 60 2.34 -3.35 -4.16
CA SER A 60 2.59 -4.61 -4.87
C SER A 60 4.02 -4.68 -5.42
N ASP A 61 4.56 -5.91 -5.46
CA ASP A 61 5.80 -6.26 -6.17
C ASP A 61 5.66 -6.20 -7.71
N LYS A 62 4.43 -6.18 -8.25
CA LYS A 62 4.18 -6.25 -9.69
C LYS A 62 4.42 -4.90 -10.38
N LEU A 63 5.53 -4.82 -11.12
CA LEU A 63 5.84 -3.69 -12.01
C LEU A 63 5.06 -3.70 -13.32
N ASN A 64 4.84 -4.89 -13.89
CA ASN A 64 4.16 -5.03 -15.19
C ASN A 64 2.70 -4.53 -15.06
N PRO A 65 2.25 -3.57 -15.89
CA PRO A 65 0.91 -3.00 -15.78
C PRO A 65 -0.22 -4.03 -15.92
N THR A 66 -0.04 -5.05 -16.77
CA THR A 66 -1.03 -6.12 -16.96
C THR A 66 -1.13 -6.99 -15.71
N ALA A 67 0.03 -7.39 -15.15
CA ALA A 67 0.07 -8.17 -13.91
C ALA A 67 -0.52 -7.40 -12.73
N LEU A 68 -0.20 -6.11 -12.59
CA LEU A 68 -0.74 -5.24 -11.55
C LEU A 68 -2.26 -5.06 -11.68
N ARG A 69 -2.78 -4.91 -12.91
CA ARG A 69 -4.22 -4.86 -13.17
C ARG A 69 -4.91 -6.16 -12.80
N GLN A 70 -4.32 -7.31 -13.13
CA GLN A 70 -4.87 -8.61 -12.77
C GLN A 70 -4.90 -8.80 -11.24
N GLN A 71 -3.80 -8.47 -10.54
CA GLN A 71 -3.74 -8.53 -9.09
C GLN A 71 -4.72 -7.56 -8.43
N THR A 72 -4.87 -6.35 -8.97
CA THR A 72 -5.87 -5.38 -8.52
C THR A 72 -7.28 -5.96 -8.59
N ARG A 73 -7.64 -6.63 -9.70
CA ARG A 73 -8.95 -7.28 -9.84
C ARG A 73 -9.15 -8.39 -8.80
N GLN A 74 -8.13 -9.24 -8.61
CA GLN A 74 -8.17 -10.32 -7.64
C GLN A 74 -8.32 -9.80 -6.21
N LEU A 75 -7.54 -8.77 -5.83
CA LEU A 75 -7.60 -8.14 -4.52
C LEU A 75 -8.95 -7.47 -4.29
N LYS A 76 -9.47 -6.69 -5.25
CA LYS A 76 -10.78 -6.04 -5.10
C LYS A 76 -11.95 -7.03 -5.02
N ALA A 77 -11.78 -8.25 -5.51
CA ALA A 77 -12.78 -9.32 -5.35
C ALA A 77 -12.75 -9.97 -3.97
N LYS A 78 -11.68 -9.77 -3.17
CA LYS A 78 -11.55 -10.37 -1.84
C LYS A 78 -12.51 -9.72 -0.82
N PRO A 79 -13.19 -10.51 0.03
CA PRO A 79 -14.12 -10.00 1.05
C PRO A 79 -13.51 -8.90 1.93
N GLN A 80 -12.23 -9.06 2.29
CA GLN A 80 -11.45 -8.13 3.12
C GLN A 80 -11.42 -6.71 2.52
N LEU A 81 -11.44 -6.58 1.19
CA LEU A 81 -11.35 -5.30 0.49
C LEU A 81 -12.67 -4.83 -0.11
N LYS A 82 -13.67 -5.71 -0.20
CA LYS A 82 -14.96 -5.43 -0.85
C LYS A 82 -15.74 -4.29 -0.17
N GLY A 83 -15.55 -4.08 1.13
CA GLY A 83 -16.14 -2.98 1.90
C GLY A 83 -15.36 -1.66 1.86
N LEU A 84 -14.17 -1.63 1.26
CA LEU A 84 -13.27 -0.48 1.25
C LEU A 84 -13.24 0.14 -0.14
N SER A 85 -14.20 1.03 -0.41
CA SER A 85 -14.35 1.72 -1.71
C SER A 85 -13.13 2.56 -2.12
N SER A 86 -12.26 2.91 -1.16
CA SER A 86 -11.11 3.79 -1.36
C SER A 86 -9.74 3.08 -1.39
N ALA A 87 -9.70 1.75 -1.47
CA ALA A 87 -8.42 1.03 -1.54
C ALA A 87 -7.74 1.25 -2.90
N VAL A 88 -6.52 1.79 -2.88
CA VAL A 88 -5.69 2.02 -4.06
C VAL A 88 -4.57 0.98 -4.09
N ILE A 89 -4.39 0.32 -5.23
CA ILE A 89 -3.31 -0.66 -5.42
C ILE A 89 -2.26 0.00 -6.30
N VAL A 90 -1.02 0.07 -5.82
CA VAL A 90 0.13 0.65 -6.53
C VAL A 90 1.28 -0.36 -6.57
N ASN A 91 2.21 -0.19 -7.50
CA ASN A 91 3.49 -0.90 -7.41
C ASN A 91 4.42 -0.21 -6.39
N TYR A 92 5.47 -0.91 -5.97
CA TYR A 92 6.42 -0.39 -4.99
C TYR A 92 7.21 0.84 -5.46
N LEU A 93 7.38 1.06 -6.77
CA LEU A 93 8.05 2.26 -7.28
C LEU A 93 7.28 3.54 -6.95
N TRP A 94 5.96 3.45 -6.76
CA TRP A 94 5.19 4.62 -6.30
C TRP A 94 5.69 5.12 -4.94
N VAL A 95 6.01 4.21 -4.01
CA VAL A 95 6.55 4.56 -2.68
C VAL A 95 7.96 5.13 -2.83
N ILE A 96 8.84 4.41 -3.53
CA ILE A 96 10.24 4.82 -3.70
C ILE A 96 10.33 6.19 -4.36
N ASN A 97 9.62 6.39 -5.47
CA ASN A 97 9.67 7.64 -6.20
C ASN A 97 9.08 8.79 -5.39
N SER A 98 8.01 8.55 -4.62
CA SER A 98 7.43 9.60 -3.76
C SER A 98 8.43 10.08 -2.70
N ILE A 99 9.24 9.17 -2.15
CA ILE A 99 10.29 9.50 -1.18
C ILE A 99 11.45 10.22 -1.86
N SER A 100 11.96 9.67 -2.96
CA SER A 100 13.10 10.23 -3.70
C SER A 100 12.84 11.65 -4.18
N GLU A 101 11.59 11.96 -4.56
CA GLU A 101 11.17 13.28 -5.02
C GLU A 101 10.70 14.19 -3.87
N ALA A 102 10.68 13.68 -2.64
CA ALA A 102 10.08 14.32 -1.47
C ALA A 102 8.65 14.86 -1.73
N LYS A 103 7.91 14.20 -2.62
CA LYS A 103 6.61 14.62 -3.13
C LYS A 103 5.73 13.42 -3.37
N LEU A 104 4.50 13.46 -2.86
CA LEU A 104 3.54 12.38 -3.08
C LEU A 104 3.19 12.28 -4.56
N ARG A 105 3.47 11.12 -5.17
CA ARG A 105 3.05 10.88 -6.56
C ARG A 105 1.54 10.72 -6.65
N GLU A 106 1.00 11.10 -7.81
CA GLU A 106 -0.43 10.95 -8.09
C GLU A 106 -0.86 9.48 -8.00
N LEU A 107 -2.08 9.28 -7.49
CA LEU A 107 -2.68 7.96 -7.38
C LEU A 107 -3.35 7.59 -8.72
N PRO A 108 -3.22 6.33 -9.17
CA PRO A 108 -3.85 5.85 -10.39
C PRO A 108 -5.37 5.63 -10.28
#